data_AF-A0A2M7SQ85-F1
#
_entry.id   AF-A0A2M7SQ85-F1
#
_cell.length_a   1.000
_cell.length_b   1.000
_cell.length_c   1.000
_cell.angle_alpha   90.00
_cell.angle_beta   90.00
_cell.angle_gamma   90.00
#
_symmetry.space_group_name_H-M   'P 1'
#
loop_
_entity.id
_entity.type
_entity.pdbx_description
1 polymer ?
#
loop_
_entity_poly.entity_id
_entity_poly.type
_entity_poly.pdbx_seq_one_letter_code
_entity_poly.pdbx_strand_id
1 'polypeptide(L)'
;MPISPATAARLVPAAVVEAMHVGSRFGFGKDVLLLPEDTHLVWLSDRFLLPAWFFYHVAFSMGDIFIASGIFWLLLRQGIPLKLLERSKRL
;
A
#
# COMPACT_ATOMS: atom_id res chain seq x y z
N MET A 1 -7.63 -3.22 -2.99
CA MET A 1 -8.36 -2.69 -1.81
C MET A 1 -9.18 -1.48 -2.27
N PRO A 2 -10.18 -1.00 -1.50
CA PRO A 2 -10.87 0.24 -1.84
C PRO A 2 -9.90 1.42 -1.79
N ILE A 3 -9.93 2.29 -2.80
CA ILE A 3 -9.23 3.58 -2.82
C ILE A 3 -10.23 4.69 -3.13
N SER A 4 -10.18 5.79 -2.37
CA SER A 4 -11.10 6.91 -2.60
C SER A 4 -10.66 7.75 -3.81
N PRO A 5 -11.59 8.39 -4.55
CA PRO A 5 -11.23 9.33 -5.62
C PRO A 5 -10.27 10.43 -5.16
N ALA A 6 -10.47 10.95 -3.95
CA ALA A 6 -9.58 11.97 -3.37
C ALA A 6 -8.14 11.46 -3.13
N THR A 7 -7.99 10.20 -2.70
CA THR A 7 -6.66 9.57 -2.55
C THR A 7 -6.06 9.26 -3.91
N ALA A 8 -6.85 8.72 -4.85
CA ALA A 8 -6.42 8.40 -6.20
C ALA A 8 -5.92 9.63 -6.97
N ALA A 9 -6.58 10.78 -6.81
CA ALA A 9 -6.21 12.04 -7.45
C ALA A 9 -4.86 12.62 -6.97
N ARG A 10 -4.30 12.07 -5.89
CA ARG A 10 -2.95 12.39 -5.42
C ARG A 10 -1.88 11.46 -6.01
N LEU A 11 -2.29 10.34 -6.62
CA LEU A 11 -1.39 9.36 -7.25
C LEU A 11 -1.29 9.55 -8.76
N VAL A 12 -2.36 9.99 -9.40
CA VAL A 12 -2.44 10.25 -10.85
C VAL A 12 -3.14 11.59 -11.10
N PRO A 13 -3.00 12.21 -12.28
CA PRO A 13 -3.67 13.47 -12.59
C PRO A 13 -5.18 13.37 -12.34
N ALA A 14 -5.78 14.40 -11.73
CA ALA A 14 -7.20 14.41 -11.37
C ALA A 14 -8.12 14.09 -12.55
N ALA A 15 -7.82 14.61 -13.74
CA ALA A 15 -8.55 14.33 -14.98
C ALA A 15 -8.61 12.82 -15.33
N VAL A 16 -7.59 12.05 -14.96
CA VAL A 16 -7.56 10.60 -15.17
C VAL A 16 -8.51 9.91 -14.19
N VAL A 17 -8.60 10.38 -12.95
CA VAL A 17 -9.51 9.84 -11.93
C VAL A 17 -10.97 10.19 -12.25
N GLU A 18 -11.23 11.41 -12.71
CA GLU A 18 -12.57 11.85 -13.11
C GLU A 18 -13.12 11.07 -14.31
N ALA A 19 -12.24 10.58 -15.19
CA ALA A 19 -12.62 9.72 -16.30
C ALA A 19 -12.92 8.26 -15.89
N MET A 20 -12.56 7.85 -14.67
CA MET A 20 -12.83 6.50 -14.16
C MET A 20 -14.23 6.39 -13.55
N HIS A 21 -14.86 5.23 -13.73
CA HIS A 21 -16.15 4.94 -13.10
C HIS A 21 -15.94 4.47 -11.66
N VAL A 22 -16.74 5.00 -10.72
CA VAL A 22 -16.80 4.44 -9.36
C VAL A 22 -17.21 2.96 -9.43
N GLY A 23 -16.52 2.12 -8.68
CA GLY A 23 -16.60 0.66 -8.73
C GLY A 23 -15.64 0.01 -9.73
N SER A 24 -14.96 0.78 -10.59
CA SER A 24 -13.95 0.22 -11.50
C SER A 24 -12.61 0.00 -10.81
N ARG A 25 -11.79 -0.87 -11.41
CA ARG A 25 -10.39 -1.01 -10.99
C ARG A 25 -9.63 0.28 -11.29
N PHE A 26 -8.76 0.68 -10.37
CA PHE A 26 -7.91 1.84 -10.50
C PHE A 26 -6.68 1.48 -11.34
N GLY A 27 -6.69 1.89 -12.61
CA GLY A 27 -5.64 1.56 -13.58
C GLY A 27 -5.41 0.05 -13.70
N PHE A 28 -4.14 -0.38 -13.67
CA PHE A 28 -3.74 -1.79 -13.66
C PHE A 28 -3.53 -2.36 -12.24
N GLY A 29 -3.88 -1.61 -11.21
CA GLY A 29 -3.61 -1.95 -9.82
C GLY A 29 -4.54 -3.00 -9.20
N LYS A 30 -4.28 -3.32 -7.93
CA LYS A 30 -5.13 -4.16 -7.08
C LYS A 30 -6.34 -3.41 -6.52
N ASP A 31 -6.45 -2.10 -6.77
CA ASP A 31 -7.36 -1.22 -6.08
C ASP A 31 -8.63 -0.93 -6.89
N VAL A 32 -9.72 -0.71 -6.17
CA VAL A 32 -11.03 -0.41 -6.74
C VAL A 32 -11.42 0.99 -6.29
N LEU A 33 -11.75 1.85 -7.24
CA LEU A 33 -12.15 3.21 -6.97
C LEU A 33 -13.54 3.21 -6.33
N LEU A 34 -13.65 3.56 -5.06
CA LEU A 34 -14.91 3.54 -4.31
C LEU A 34 -15.09 4.82 -3.53
N LEU A 35 -16.32 5.29 -3.42
CA LEU A 35 -16.62 6.43 -2.56
C LEU A 35 -16.42 6.03 -1.09
N PRO A 36 -16.00 6.98 -0.23
CA PRO A 36 -15.87 6.71 1.20
C PRO A 36 -17.16 6.20 1.84
N GLU A 37 -18.32 6.70 1.42
CA GLU A 37 -19.64 6.26 1.90
C GLU A 37 -19.96 4.79 1.58
N ASP A 38 -19.46 4.27 0.45
CA ASP A 38 -19.69 2.88 0.02
C ASP A 38 -18.68 1.90 0.65
N THR A 39 -17.73 2.42 1.44
CA THR A 39 -16.66 1.62 2.04
C THR A 39 -17.01 1.30 3.49
N HIS A 40 -17.47 0.08 3.79
CA HIS A 40 -17.81 -0.31 5.17
C HIS A 40 -16.59 -0.36 6.12
N LEU A 41 -15.43 -0.80 5.61
CA LEU A 41 -14.18 -0.92 6.38
C LEU A 41 -13.21 0.18 5.98
N VAL A 42 -13.66 1.42 6.20
CA VAL A 42 -12.96 2.67 5.88
C VAL A 42 -11.47 2.57 6.29
N TRP A 43 -11.15 2.21 7.53
CA TRP A 43 -9.75 2.10 8.01
C TRP A 43 -8.85 1.08 7.28
N LEU A 44 -9.45 0.10 6.60
CA LEU A 44 -8.75 -0.90 5.81
C LEU A 44 -8.64 -0.49 4.32
N SER A 45 -9.13 0.69 3.95
CA SER A 45 -8.96 1.27 2.61
C SER A 45 -7.57 1.88 2.45
N ASP A 46 -7.10 1.97 1.21
CA ASP A 46 -5.85 2.63 0.86
C ASP A 46 -6.07 4.15 0.94
N ARG A 47 -5.66 4.74 2.06
CA ARG A 47 -5.91 6.15 2.42
C ARG A 47 -4.65 6.90 2.83
N PHE A 48 -3.64 6.18 3.30
CA PHE A 48 -2.39 6.77 3.75
C PHE A 48 -1.48 6.92 2.54
N LEU A 49 -0.88 8.09 2.42
CA LEU A 49 0.09 8.39 1.38
C LEU A 49 1.45 8.56 2.02
N LEU A 50 2.48 8.17 1.28
CA LEU A 50 3.83 8.52 1.67
C LEU A 50 4.05 10.04 1.60
N PRO A 51 4.96 10.58 2.41
CA PRO A 51 5.31 12.00 2.35
C PRO A 51 5.75 12.40 0.94
N ALA A 52 5.42 13.63 0.53
CA ALA A 52 5.70 14.12 -0.83
C ALA A 52 7.19 14.15 -1.22
N TRP A 53 8.09 14.10 -0.24
CA TRP A 53 9.54 14.02 -0.49
C TRP A 53 10.03 12.62 -0.88
N PHE A 54 9.18 11.59 -0.77
CA PHE A 54 9.53 10.21 -1.07
C PHE A 54 9.35 9.90 -2.56
N PHE A 55 10.31 9.20 -3.16
CA PHE A 55 10.34 8.95 -4.60
C PHE A 55 9.17 8.10 -5.14
N TYR A 56 8.49 7.36 -4.27
CA TYR A 56 7.38 6.48 -4.63
C TYR A 56 6.04 7.02 -4.14
N HIS A 57 5.11 7.22 -5.06
CA HIS A 57 3.75 7.64 -4.78
C HIS A 57 2.86 6.40 -4.67
N VAL A 58 2.69 5.92 -3.44
CA VAL A 58 1.89 4.72 -3.15
C VAL A 58 0.90 5.04 -2.04
N ALA A 59 -0.33 4.55 -2.19
CA ALA A 59 -1.31 4.53 -1.12
C ALA A 59 -1.30 3.18 -0.41
N PHE A 60 -1.46 3.19 0.91
CA PHE A 60 -1.53 1.98 1.73
C PHE A 60 -2.61 2.09 2.81
N SER A 61 -2.99 0.94 3.35
CA SER A 61 -4.01 0.81 4.39
C SER A 61 -3.39 0.59 5.77
N MET A 62 -4.20 0.73 6.82
CA MET A 62 -3.77 0.35 8.17
C MET A 62 -3.52 -1.17 8.28
N GLY A 63 -4.22 -1.96 7.47
CA GLY A 63 -4.02 -3.41 7.38
C GLY A 63 -2.62 -3.77 6.90
N ASP A 64 -2.10 -3.04 5.90
CA ASP A 64 -0.74 -3.25 5.39
C ASP A 64 0.30 -3.01 6.48
N ILE A 65 0.11 -2.00 7.34
CA ILE A 65 0.98 -1.72 8.49
C ILE A 65 0.99 -2.90 9.47
N PHE A 66 -0.18 -3.43 9.82
CA PHE A 66 -0.27 -4.57 10.74
C PHE A 66 0.37 -5.84 10.16
N ILE A 67 0.13 -6.12 8.87
CA ILE A 67 0.73 -7.27 8.19
C ILE A 67 2.25 -7.11 8.14
N ALA A 68 2.76 -5.95 7.71
CA ALA A 68 4.19 -5.66 7.64
C ALA A 68 4.86 -5.76 9.02
N SER A 69 4.23 -5.22 10.05
CA SER A 69 4.72 -5.29 11.44
C SER A 69 4.74 -6.73 11.95
N GLY A 70 3.70 -7.52 11.66
CA GLY A 70 3.62 -8.93 12.03
C GLY A 70 4.68 -9.79 11.35
N ILE A 71 4.91 -9.58 10.05
CA ILE A 71 5.99 -10.25 9.30
C ILE A 71 7.35 -9.84 9.88
N PHE A 72 7.58 -8.55 10.10
CA PHE A 72 8.82 -8.05 10.67
C PHE A 72 9.09 -8.67 12.05
N TRP A 73 8.08 -8.72 12.92
CA TRP A 73 8.17 -9.35 14.23
C TRP A 73 8.47 -10.85 14.14
N LEU A 74 7.80 -11.56 13.22
CA LEU A 74 8.04 -12.99 12.98
C LEU A 74 9.48 -13.25 12.53
N LEU A 75 9.99 -12.44 11.60
CA LEU A 75 11.36 -12.53 11.11
C LEU A 75 12.39 -12.26 12.22
N LEU A 76 12.14 -11.26 13.07
CA LEU A 76 12.99 -11.01 14.25
C LEU A 76 13.02 -12.22 15.20
N ARG A 77 11.87 -12.88 15.40
CA ARG A 77 11.78 -14.05 16.28
C ARG A 77 12.45 -15.29 15.71
N GLN A 78 12.42 -15.49 14.40
CA GLN A 78 13.05 -16.65 13.76
C GLN A 78 14.59 -16.53 13.72
N GLY A 79 15.12 -15.32 13.95
CA GLY A 79 16.55 -15.01 13.82
C GLY A 79 16.96 -15.06 12.34
N ILE A 80 17.68 -14.05 11.86
CA ILE A 80 18.34 -14.15 10.56
C ILE A 80 19.25 -15.38 10.65
N PRO A 81 19.06 -16.44 9.82
CA PRO A 81 19.97 -17.58 9.88
C PRO A 81 21.37 -17.06 9.52
N LEU A 82 22.25 -17.03 10.52
CA LEU A 82 23.64 -16.60 10.44
C LEU A 82 24.44 -17.30 9.32
N LYS A 83 23.90 -18.37 8.72
CA LYS A 83 24.40 -19.01 7.50
C LYS A 83 24.56 -18.06 6.31
N LEU A 84 23.81 -16.95 6.23
CA LEU A 84 23.99 -15.94 5.18
C LEU A 84 25.18 -15.00 5.44
N LEU A 85 25.60 -14.80 6.69
CA LEU A 85 26.74 -13.96 7.04
C LEU A 85 28.09 -14.69 6.84
N GLU A 86 28.13 -16.00 7.03
CA GLU A 86 29.35 -16.79 6.82
C GLU A 86 29.77 -16.94 5.35
N ARG A 87 28.83 -16.76 4.41
CA ARG A 87 29.13 -16.80 2.96
C ARG A 87 29.76 -15.50 2.46
N SER A 88 29.57 -14.38 3.17
CA SER A 88 30.15 -13.07 2.82
C SER A 88 31.58 -12.88 3.33
N LYS A 89 32.03 -13.68 4.32
CA LYS A 89 33.41 -13.64 4.84
C LYS A 89 34.35 -14.63 4.14
N ARG A 90 33.86 -15.31 3.10
CA ARG A 90 34.58 -16.37 2.36
C ARG A 90 34.80 -16.01 0.88
N LEU A 91 34.63 -14.73 0.53
CA LEU A 91 34.98 -14.13 -0.76
C LEU A 91 36.03 -13.04 -0.53
#